data_AF-A3A9T7-F1
#
_entry.id   AF-A3A9T7-F1
#
_cell.length_a   1.000
_cell.length_b   1.000
_cell.length_c   1.000
_cell.angle_alpha   90.00
_cell.angle_beta   90.00
_cell.angle_gamma   90.00
#
_symmetry.space_group_name_H-M   'P 1'
#
loop_
_entity.id
_entity.type
_entity.pdbx_description
1 polymer ?
#
loop_
_entity_poly.entity_id
_entity_poly.type
_entity_poly.pdbx_seq_one_letter_code
_entity_poly.pdbx_strand_id
1 'polypeptide(L)'
;MVHSDIRMDKVTQAVENLKEEWNQAVAQLEGCIAAIESCGKMGKGTEEASSLPRLNGSAQDALQLLNSLQCRLDPLAEQLPTFEEVQSGQATLQSWKEQYQKLRMRLRNANLQANANIKKAAQEERELLLGGGEESTIRRRNLQTKAGMTSAAESITESLRRSRQLMVQEVERSANTLATFDESTSVLRKAEGEYQGHRSLLMRTRGLLSTMQRQDVLDR
;
A
#
# COMPACT_ATOMS: atom_id res chain seq x y z
N MET A 1 -2.80 -19.23 -57.79
CA MET A 1 -1.38 -19.45 -57.38
C MET A 1 -0.85 -18.33 -56.48
N VAL A 2 -1.10 -17.04 -56.74
CA VAL A 2 -0.57 -15.94 -55.90
C VAL A 2 -1.05 -15.94 -54.43
N HIS A 3 -2.24 -16.49 -54.14
CA HIS A 3 -2.81 -16.49 -52.79
C HIS A 3 -2.22 -17.53 -51.82
N SER A 4 -1.52 -18.57 -52.31
CA SER A 4 -0.81 -19.53 -51.45
C SER A 4 0.55 -18.98 -51.02
N ASP A 5 1.29 -18.34 -51.93
CA ASP A 5 2.62 -17.79 -51.65
C ASP A 5 2.57 -16.64 -50.61
N ILE A 6 1.58 -15.75 -50.71
CA ILE A 6 1.39 -14.66 -49.73
C ILE A 6 0.98 -15.18 -48.34
N ARG A 7 0.34 -16.35 -48.27
CA ARG A 7 -0.04 -16.97 -46.99
C ARG A 7 1.14 -17.71 -46.35
N MET A 8 1.99 -18.32 -47.16
CA MET A 8 3.21 -19.02 -46.75
C MET A 8 4.26 -18.08 -46.15
N ASP A 9 4.46 -16.91 -46.76
CA ASP A 9 5.42 -15.90 -46.28
C ASP A 9 5.04 -15.31 -44.90
N LYS A 10 3.75 -15.38 -44.55
CA LYS A 10 3.26 -14.97 -43.22
C LYS A 10 3.58 -16.00 -42.14
N VAL A 11 3.63 -17.28 -42.48
CA VAL A 11 3.93 -18.36 -41.51
C VAL A 11 5.40 -18.34 -41.14
N THR A 12 6.28 -18.19 -42.13
CA THR A 12 7.73 -18.05 -41.90
C THR A 12 8.05 -16.81 -41.07
N GLN A 13 7.44 -15.66 -41.39
CA GLN A 13 7.59 -14.44 -40.60
C GLN A 13 7.07 -14.59 -39.17
N ALA A 14 5.95 -15.30 -38.96
CA ALA A 14 5.43 -15.58 -37.62
C ALA A 14 6.38 -16.46 -36.79
N VAL A 15 7.04 -17.44 -37.41
CA VAL A 15 8.05 -18.30 -36.76
C VAL A 15 9.29 -17.50 -36.37
N GLU A 16 9.77 -16.58 -37.21
CA GLU A 16 10.90 -15.71 -36.86
C GLU A 16 10.56 -14.76 -35.71
N ASN A 17 9.38 -14.13 -35.73
CA ASN A 17 8.92 -13.29 -34.62
C ASN A 17 8.84 -14.08 -33.30
N LEU A 18 8.38 -15.34 -33.35
CA LEU A 18 8.36 -16.23 -32.18
C LEU A 18 9.76 -16.53 -31.64
N LYS A 19 10.77 -16.68 -32.51
CA LYS A 19 12.16 -16.87 -32.09
C LYS A 19 12.72 -15.62 -31.41
N GLU A 20 12.38 -14.43 -31.91
CA GLU A 20 12.77 -13.17 -31.26
C GLU A 20 12.11 -13.03 -29.88
N GLU A 21 10.79 -13.27 -29.78
CA GLU A 21 10.05 -13.28 -28.51
C GLU A 21 10.64 -14.30 -27.51
N TRP A 22 11.00 -15.49 -27.99
CA TRP A 22 11.66 -16.53 -27.19
C TRP A 22 12.99 -16.04 -26.63
N ASN A 23 13.86 -15.50 -27.47
CA ASN A 23 15.18 -15.01 -27.06
C ASN A 23 15.07 -13.88 -26.03
N GLN A 24 14.11 -12.97 -26.20
CA GLN A 24 13.84 -11.90 -25.24
C GLN A 24 13.36 -12.45 -23.90
N ALA A 25 12.42 -13.40 -23.91
CA ALA A 25 11.90 -14.04 -22.69
C ALA A 25 12.99 -14.84 -21.95
N VAL A 26 13.87 -15.54 -22.68
CA VAL A 26 15.05 -16.21 -22.11
C VAL A 26 15.98 -15.21 -21.45
N ALA A 27 16.33 -14.11 -22.12
CA ALA A 27 17.21 -13.08 -21.56
C ALA A 27 16.64 -12.45 -20.28
N GLN A 28 15.34 -12.18 -20.25
CA GLN A 28 14.66 -11.70 -19.04
C GLN A 28 14.72 -12.72 -17.89
N LEU A 29 14.47 -13.99 -18.19
CA LEU A 29 14.53 -15.07 -17.19
C LEU A 29 15.96 -15.25 -16.65
N GLU A 30 16.97 -15.22 -17.52
CA GLU A 30 18.37 -15.31 -17.11
C GLU A 30 18.79 -14.11 -16.24
N GLY A 31 18.32 -12.90 -16.57
CA GLY A 31 18.51 -11.72 -15.73
C GLY A 31 17.90 -11.88 -14.34
N CYS A 32 16.68 -12.43 -14.26
CA CYS A 32 16.03 -12.73 -12.98
C CYS A 32 16.80 -13.79 -12.19
N ILE A 33 17.24 -14.87 -12.84
CA ILE A 33 18.04 -15.94 -12.21
C ILE A 33 19.33 -15.36 -11.64
N ALA A 34 20.06 -14.55 -12.40
CA ALA A 34 21.31 -13.92 -11.95
C ALA A 34 21.08 -13.00 -10.73
N ALA A 35 19.99 -12.23 -10.73
CA ALA A 35 19.60 -11.39 -9.59
C ALA A 35 19.20 -12.23 -8.35
N ILE A 36 18.56 -13.38 -8.54
CA ILE A 36 18.25 -14.31 -7.44
C ILE A 36 19.55 -14.94 -6.91
N GLU A 37 20.47 -15.36 -7.78
CA GLU A 37 21.75 -15.96 -7.38
C GLU A 37 22.67 -14.99 -6.62
N SER A 38 22.53 -13.68 -6.82
CA SER A 38 23.28 -12.67 -6.08
C SER A 38 22.70 -12.38 -4.69
N CYS A 39 21.43 -12.72 -4.44
CA CYS A 39 20.78 -12.52 -3.15
C CYS A 39 21.53 -13.25 -2.01
N GLY A 40 21.80 -12.51 -0.94
CA GLY A 40 22.47 -13.00 0.26
C GLY A 40 23.99 -13.10 0.16
N LYS A 41 24.61 -12.78 -0.98
CA LYS A 41 26.10 -12.79 -1.11
C LYS A 41 26.76 -11.50 -0.63
N MET A 42 26.06 -10.38 -0.61
CA MET A 42 26.63 -9.04 -0.35
C MET A 42 26.36 -8.50 1.06
N GLY A 43 26.04 -9.35 2.04
CA GLY A 43 25.79 -8.93 3.42
C GLY A 43 24.51 -8.09 3.63
N LYS A 44 23.69 -7.92 2.58
CA LYS A 44 22.37 -7.26 2.61
C LYS A 44 21.20 -8.26 2.55
N GLY A 45 21.42 -9.48 3.05
CA GLY A 45 20.48 -10.60 2.88
C GLY A 45 19.06 -10.31 3.36
N THR A 46 18.87 -9.45 4.38
CA THR A 46 17.55 -9.07 4.90
C THR A 46 16.81 -8.09 3.99
N GLU A 47 17.49 -7.11 3.40
CA GLU A 47 16.90 -6.18 2.43
C GLU A 47 16.63 -6.88 1.09
N GLU A 48 17.57 -7.72 0.62
CA GLU A 48 17.43 -8.49 -0.62
C GLU A 48 16.33 -9.56 -0.53
N ALA A 49 16.08 -10.13 0.66
CA ALA A 49 14.97 -11.05 0.90
C ALA A 49 13.59 -10.44 0.57
N SER A 50 13.43 -9.12 0.76
CA SER A 50 12.17 -8.43 0.41
C SER A 50 11.93 -8.36 -1.11
N SER A 51 13.00 -8.41 -1.91
CA SER A 51 12.94 -8.34 -3.36
C SER A 51 12.78 -9.70 -4.05
N LEU A 52 13.11 -10.79 -3.35
CA LEU A 52 13.02 -12.17 -3.86
C LEU A 52 11.62 -12.57 -4.36
N PRO A 53 10.51 -12.26 -3.66
CA PRO A 53 9.17 -12.59 -4.15
C PRO A 53 8.87 -11.93 -5.50
N ARG A 54 9.30 -10.67 -5.68
CA ARG A 54 9.10 -9.93 -6.92
C ARG A 54 9.94 -10.51 -8.07
N LEU A 55 11.21 -10.84 -7.81
CA LEU A 55 12.08 -11.50 -8.79
C LEU A 55 11.54 -12.87 -9.21
N ASN A 56 11.02 -13.64 -8.27
CA ASN A 56 10.38 -14.92 -8.56
C ASN A 56 9.08 -14.78 -9.35
N GLY A 57 8.26 -13.77 -9.06
CA GLY A 57 7.08 -13.45 -9.86
C GLY A 57 7.46 -13.20 -11.32
N SER A 58 8.41 -12.29 -11.56
CA SER A 58 8.91 -11.99 -12.91
C SER A 58 9.52 -13.22 -13.61
N ALA A 59 10.23 -14.08 -12.88
CA ALA A 59 10.79 -15.32 -13.44
C ALA A 59 9.69 -16.34 -13.80
N GLN A 60 8.61 -16.42 -13.01
CA GLN A 60 7.46 -17.26 -13.31
C GLN A 60 6.69 -16.75 -14.53
N ASP A 61 6.50 -15.45 -14.65
CA ASP A 61 5.85 -14.83 -15.81
C ASP A 61 6.64 -15.12 -17.09
N ALA A 62 7.98 -15.00 -17.05
CA ALA A 62 8.84 -15.35 -18.16
C ALA A 62 8.78 -16.85 -18.52
N LEU A 63 8.72 -17.76 -17.53
CA LEU A 63 8.53 -19.19 -17.78
C LEU A 63 7.17 -19.50 -18.41
N GLN A 64 6.10 -18.83 -17.97
CA GLN A 64 4.78 -18.98 -18.57
C GLN A 64 4.76 -18.50 -20.02
N LEU A 65 5.42 -17.36 -20.29
CA LEU A 65 5.58 -16.85 -21.65
C LEU A 65 6.32 -17.87 -22.53
N LEU A 66 7.47 -18.39 -22.09
CA LEU A 66 8.21 -19.43 -22.82
C LEU A 66 7.33 -20.66 -23.12
N ASN A 67 6.57 -21.15 -22.15
CA ASN A 67 5.66 -22.27 -22.36
C ASN A 67 4.58 -21.96 -23.41
N SER A 68 4.02 -20.73 -23.38
CA SER A 68 3.04 -20.30 -24.38
C SER A 68 3.64 -20.21 -25.80
N LEU A 69 4.89 -19.79 -25.92
CA LEU A 69 5.61 -19.72 -27.20
C LEU A 69 5.89 -21.11 -27.77
N GLN A 70 6.23 -22.10 -26.92
CA GLN A 70 6.34 -23.50 -27.33
C GLN A 70 5.01 -24.03 -27.89
N CYS A 71 3.90 -23.79 -27.19
CA CYS A 71 2.58 -24.22 -27.66
C CYS A 71 2.16 -23.52 -28.97
N ARG A 72 2.61 -22.28 -29.22
CA ARG A 72 2.35 -21.56 -30.48
C ARG A 72 3.24 -22.06 -31.62
N LEU A 73 4.47 -22.45 -31.35
CA LEU A 73 5.40 -22.95 -32.36
C LEU A 73 5.00 -24.35 -32.88
N ASP A 74 4.47 -25.23 -32.03
CA ASP A 74 4.08 -26.60 -32.39
C ASP A 74 3.17 -26.66 -33.65
N PRO A 75 2.01 -25.98 -33.69
CA PRO A 75 1.13 -26.01 -34.86
C PRO A 75 1.69 -25.24 -36.06
N LEU A 76 2.54 -24.23 -35.83
CA LEU A 76 3.15 -23.45 -36.92
C LEU A 76 4.27 -24.23 -37.62
N ALA A 77 5.03 -25.03 -36.86
CA ALA A 77 6.09 -25.87 -37.41
C ALA A 77 5.53 -26.93 -38.39
N GLU A 78 4.33 -27.45 -38.14
CA GLU A 78 3.64 -28.39 -39.04
C GLU A 78 3.11 -27.72 -40.32
N GLN A 79 2.90 -26.40 -40.30
CA GLN A 79 2.37 -25.62 -41.42
C GLN A 79 3.44 -25.03 -42.34
N LEU A 80 4.72 -25.32 -42.07
CA LEU A 80 5.83 -24.83 -42.90
C LEU A 80 5.80 -25.46 -44.31
N PRO A 81 6.15 -24.69 -45.36
CA PRO A 81 5.94 -25.07 -46.76
C PRO A 81 6.82 -26.23 -47.22
N THR A 82 8.04 -26.33 -46.68
CA THR A 82 9.04 -27.31 -47.10
C THR A 82 9.25 -28.36 -46.02
N PHE A 83 9.41 -29.63 -46.41
CA PHE A 83 9.71 -30.71 -45.47
C PHE A 83 10.98 -30.43 -44.64
N GLU A 84 12.01 -29.83 -45.24
CA GLU A 84 13.22 -29.38 -44.54
C GLU A 84 12.92 -28.31 -43.48
N GLU A 85 12.03 -27.37 -43.78
CA GLU A 85 11.63 -26.32 -42.85
C GLU A 85 10.80 -26.89 -41.70
N VAL A 86 9.88 -27.82 -41.98
CA VAL A 86 9.12 -28.56 -40.95
C VAL A 86 10.08 -29.29 -40.01
N GLN A 87 11.07 -30.01 -40.56
CA GLN A 87 12.11 -30.65 -39.73
C GLN A 87 12.90 -29.64 -38.90
N SER A 88 13.26 -28.49 -39.48
CA SER A 88 13.96 -27.43 -38.76
C SER A 88 13.11 -26.86 -37.61
N GLY A 89 11.80 -26.66 -37.83
CA GLY A 89 10.84 -26.21 -36.83
C GLY A 89 10.72 -27.21 -35.68
N GLN A 90 10.59 -28.50 -35.99
CA GLN A 90 10.58 -29.57 -35.00
C GLN A 90 11.89 -29.63 -34.20
N ALA A 91 13.04 -29.47 -34.85
CA ALA A 91 14.33 -29.41 -34.17
C ALA A 91 14.44 -28.19 -33.23
N THR A 92 13.95 -27.02 -33.66
CA THR A 92 13.89 -25.83 -32.78
C THR A 92 12.96 -26.03 -31.60
N LEU A 93 11.85 -26.73 -31.78
CA LEU A 93 10.92 -27.02 -30.69
C LEU A 93 11.52 -27.96 -29.65
N GLN A 94 12.30 -28.97 -30.08
CA GLN A 94 13.06 -29.83 -29.17
C GLN A 94 14.14 -29.04 -28.42
N SER A 95 14.88 -28.16 -29.10
CA SER A 95 15.90 -27.34 -28.44
C SER A 95 15.29 -26.36 -27.43
N TRP A 96 14.12 -25.80 -27.72
CA TRP A 96 13.36 -24.96 -26.79
C TRP A 96 12.89 -25.74 -25.56
N LYS A 97 12.42 -26.98 -25.73
CA LYS A 97 12.04 -27.87 -24.62
C LYS A 97 13.24 -28.15 -23.70
N GLU A 98 14.40 -28.45 -24.26
CA GLU A 98 15.62 -28.65 -23.47
C GLU A 98 16.07 -27.38 -22.75
N GLN A 99 16.09 -26.24 -23.44
CA GLN A 99 16.45 -24.94 -22.84
C GLN A 99 15.50 -24.58 -21.70
N TYR A 100 14.19 -24.77 -21.89
CA TYR A 100 13.20 -24.53 -20.85
C TYR A 100 13.45 -25.37 -19.60
N GLN A 101 13.72 -26.66 -19.75
CA GLN A 101 14.03 -27.53 -18.60
C GLN A 101 15.33 -27.11 -17.91
N LYS A 102 16.37 -26.76 -18.67
CA LYS A 102 17.64 -26.24 -18.14
C LYS A 102 17.41 -24.95 -17.33
N LEU A 103 16.67 -23.99 -17.88
CA LEU A 103 16.34 -22.72 -17.22
C LEU A 103 15.51 -22.94 -15.96
N ARG A 104 14.52 -23.83 -16.00
CA ARG A 104 13.70 -24.20 -14.84
C ARG A 104 14.55 -24.82 -13.71
N MET A 105 15.49 -25.69 -14.06
CA MET A 105 16.43 -26.28 -13.09
C MET A 105 17.38 -25.23 -12.51
N ARG A 106 17.91 -24.32 -13.34
CA ARG A 106 18.74 -23.19 -12.88
C ARG A 106 17.98 -22.29 -11.92
N LEU A 107 16.74 -21.91 -12.24
CA LEU A 107 15.90 -21.09 -11.35
C LEU A 107 15.67 -21.77 -10.00
N ARG A 108 15.42 -23.09 -9.99
CA ARG A 108 15.26 -23.85 -8.74
C ARG A 108 16.55 -23.85 -7.91
N ASN A 109 17.69 -24.08 -8.54
CA ASN A 109 18.98 -24.08 -7.86
C ASN A 109 19.35 -22.69 -7.32
N ALA A 110 19.13 -21.63 -8.11
CA ALA A 110 19.31 -20.24 -7.71
C ALA A 110 18.47 -19.90 -6.47
N ASN A 111 17.19 -20.31 -6.45
CA ASN A 111 16.32 -20.10 -5.29
C ASN A 111 16.77 -20.87 -4.04
N LEU A 112 17.25 -22.11 -4.20
CA LEU A 112 17.80 -22.87 -3.08
C LEU A 112 19.06 -22.21 -2.52
N GLN A 113 19.95 -21.74 -3.40
CA GLN A 113 21.16 -21.04 -2.99
C GLN A 113 20.86 -19.69 -2.33
N ALA A 114 19.96 -18.89 -2.91
CA ALA A 114 19.52 -17.62 -2.35
C ALA A 114 18.94 -17.79 -0.94
N ASN A 115 18.05 -18.78 -0.77
CA ASN A 115 17.47 -19.09 0.54
C ASN A 115 18.53 -19.54 1.55
N ALA A 116 19.50 -20.36 1.14
CA ALA A 116 20.60 -20.77 2.00
C ALA A 116 21.47 -19.57 2.42
N ASN A 117 21.82 -18.70 1.47
CA ASN A 117 22.62 -17.50 1.72
C ASN A 117 21.90 -16.53 2.65
N ILE A 118 20.60 -16.27 2.43
CA ILE A 118 19.80 -15.39 3.29
C ILE A 118 19.68 -15.97 4.69
N LYS A 119 19.44 -17.27 4.84
CA LYS A 119 19.42 -17.92 6.15
C LYS A 119 20.76 -17.77 6.87
N LYS A 120 21.86 -17.98 6.15
CA LYS A 120 23.21 -17.82 6.69
C LYS A 120 23.47 -16.37 7.11
N ALA A 121 23.18 -15.39 6.25
CA ALA A 121 23.31 -13.98 6.56
C ALA A 121 22.44 -13.56 7.76
N ALA A 122 21.22 -14.09 7.88
CA ALA A 122 20.36 -13.84 9.02
C ALA A 122 20.89 -14.47 10.32
N GLN A 123 21.54 -15.64 10.25
CA GLN A 123 22.23 -16.26 11.39
C GLN A 123 23.45 -15.44 11.81
N GLU A 124 24.28 -15.02 10.86
CA GLU A 124 25.45 -14.17 11.12
C GLU A 124 25.06 -12.84 11.77
N GLU A 125 24.03 -12.16 11.26
CA GLU A 125 23.49 -10.95 11.91
C GLU A 125 22.99 -11.23 13.33
N ARG A 126 22.31 -12.37 13.54
CA ARG A 126 21.84 -12.76 14.89
C ARG A 126 23.00 -13.03 15.84
N GLU A 127 24.03 -13.73 15.40
CA GLU A 127 25.24 -14.00 16.18
C GLU A 127 25.97 -12.69 16.53
N LEU A 128 26.11 -11.78 15.56
CA LEU A 128 26.68 -10.44 15.80
C LEU A 128 25.86 -9.63 16.82
N LEU A 129 24.53 -9.75 16.80
CA LEU A 129 23.66 -9.04 17.75
C LEU A 129 23.66 -9.64 19.16
N LEU A 130 23.85 -10.96 19.27
CA LEU A 130 23.86 -11.70 20.54
C LEU A 130 25.28 -11.88 21.12
N GLY A 131 26.32 -11.56 20.35
CA GLY A 131 27.70 -11.50 20.83
C GLY A 131 27.88 -10.48 21.97
N GLY A 132 28.90 -10.71 22.80
CA GLY A 132 29.24 -9.83 23.94
C GLY A 132 30.33 -8.79 23.66
N GLY A 133 30.80 -8.65 22.41
CA GLY A 133 31.92 -7.76 22.04
C GLY A 133 31.49 -6.33 21.67
N GLU A 134 32.44 -5.41 21.54
CA GLU A 134 32.18 -4.00 21.18
C GLU A 134 31.37 -3.85 19.87
N GLU A 135 31.65 -4.70 18.87
CA GLU A 135 30.97 -4.69 17.57
C GLU A 135 29.46 -4.94 17.68
N SER A 136 29.05 -5.84 18.59
CA SER A 136 27.64 -6.11 18.90
C SER A 136 26.93 -4.89 19.51
N THR A 137 27.63 -4.15 20.39
CA THR A 137 27.08 -2.97 21.06
C THR A 137 26.91 -1.80 20.11
N ILE A 138 27.86 -1.61 19.19
CA ILE A 138 27.80 -0.59 18.14
C ILE A 138 26.66 -0.91 17.16
N ARG A 139 26.53 -2.18 16.73
CA ARG A 139 25.44 -2.62 15.84
C ARG A 139 24.06 -2.44 16.49
N ARG A 140 23.89 -2.85 17.75
CA ARG A 140 22.64 -2.67 18.51
C ARG A 140 22.28 -1.20 18.68
N ARG A 141 23.28 -0.35 18.99
CA ARG A 141 23.11 1.11 19.08
C ARG A 141 22.68 1.70 17.74
N ASN A 142 23.34 1.34 16.63
CA ASN A 142 23.00 1.84 15.29
C ASN A 142 21.58 1.45 14.85
N LEU A 143 21.16 0.21 15.14
CA LEU A 143 19.78 -0.24 14.90
C LEU A 143 18.78 0.51 15.79
N GLN A 144 19.10 0.73 17.07
CA GLN A 144 18.29 1.55 17.97
C GLN A 144 18.22 3.02 17.53
N THR A 145 19.27 3.60 16.95
CA THR A 145 19.18 4.97 16.42
C THR A 145 18.25 5.01 15.21
N LYS A 146 18.37 4.03 14.29
CA LYS A 146 17.53 3.98 13.08
C LYS A 146 16.05 3.68 13.40
N ALA A 147 15.78 2.71 14.28
CA ALA A 147 14.43 2.34 14.72
C ALA A 147 13.86 3.27 15.81
N GLY A 148 14.73 3.84 16.64
CA GLY A 148 14.37 4.80 17.68
C GLY A 148 14.00 6.16 17.09
N MET A 149 14.62 6.59 15.99
CA MET A 149 14.18 7.77 15.24
C MET A 149 12.78 7.59 14.65
N THR A 150 12.45 6.43 14.08
CA THR A 150 11.10 6.16 13.56
C THR A 150 10.08 6.01 14.68
N SER A 151 10.42 5.30 15.77
CA SER A 151 9.53 5.15 16.93
C SER A 151 9.30 6.46 17.68
N ALA A 152 10.33 7.32 17.80
CA ALA A 152 10.17 8.65 18.38
C ALA A 152 9.25 9.53 17.51
N ALA A 153 9.39 9.49 16.19
CA ALA A 153 8.51 10.21 15.27
C ALA A 153 7.05 9.71 15.35
N GLU A 154 6.83 8.41 15.46
CA GLU A 154 5.51 7.80 15.67
C GLU A 154 4.90 8.23 17.01
N SER A 155 5.67 8.19 18.10
CA SER A 155 5.22 8.60 19.44
C SER A 155 4.86 10.09 19.48
N ILE A 156 5.66 10.96 18.84
CA ILE A 156 5.36 12.39 18.70
C ILE A 156 4.06 12.59 17.90
N THR A 157 3.89 11.89 16.78
CA THR A 157 2.68 12.00 15.94
C THR A 157 1.44 11.51 16.68
N GLU A 158 1.56 10.42 17.43
CA GLU A 158 0.48 9.84 18.22
C GLU A 158 0.10 10.73 19.41
N SER A 159 1.08 11.28 20.13
CA SER A 159 0.82 12.26 21.20
C SER A 159 0.13 13.53 20.68
N LEU A 160 0.53 14.02 19.50
CA LEU A 160 -0.11 15.16 18.85
C LEU A 160 -1.54 14.83 18.41
N ARG A 161 -1.79 13.61 17.93
CA ARG A 161 -3.14 13.11 17.61
C ARG A 161 -4.04 13.03 18.85
N ARG A 162 -3.53 12.51 19.98
CA ARG A 162 -4.27 12.48 21.25
C ARG A 162 -4.55 13.88 21.80
N SER A 163 -3.56 14.78 21.72
CA SER A 163 -3.72 16.18 22.12
C SER A 163 -4.81 16.87 21.26
N ARG A 164 -4.82 16.63 19.95
CA ARG A 164 -5.89 17.09 19.05
C ARG A 164 -7.26 16.56 19.47
N GLN A 165 -7.36 15.28 19.84
CA GLN A 165 -8.65 14.69 20.27
C GLN A 165 -9.16 15.32 21.57
N LEU A 166 -8.31 15.49 22.58
CA LEU A 166 -8.69 16.14 23.84
C LEU A 166 -9.09 17.60 23.63
N MET A 167 -8.37 18.32 22.76
CA MET A 167 -8.71 19.70 22.43
C MET A 167 -10.08 19.81 21.74
N VAL A 168 -10.38 18.92 20.78
CA VAL A 168 -11.71 18.87 20.15
C VAL A 168 -12.79 18.60 21.19
N GLN A 169 -12.57 17.66 22.10
CA GLN A 169 -13.52 17.36 23.18
C GLN A 169 -13.75 18.56 24.11
N GLU A 170 -12.69 19.32 24.43
CA GLU A 170 -12.81 20.52 25.28
C GLU A 170 -13.58 21.65 24.57
N VAL A 171 -13.39 21.79 23.24
CA VAL A 171 -14.16 22.74 22.43
C VAL A 171 -15.65 22.35 22.39
N GLU A 172 -15.97 21.06 22.17
CA GLU A 172 -17.36 20.57 22.19
C GLU A 172 -18.01 20.78 23.56
N ARG A 173 -17.27 20.50 24.64
CA ARG A 173 -17.74 20.75 26.01
C ARG A 173 -18.02 22.24 26.24
N SER A 174 -17.15 23.13 25.77
CA SER A 174 -17.30 24.57 25.88
C SER A 174 -18.48 25.10 25.05
N ALA A 175 -18.72 24.53 23.87
CA ALA A 175 -19.88 24.88 23.04
C ALA A 175 -21.19 24.50 23.74
N ASN A 176 -21.26 23.31 24.35
CA ASN A 176 -22.44 22.86 25.07
C ASN A 176 -22.74 23.72 26.30
N THR A 177 -21.72 24.09 27.09
CA THR A 177 -21.93 24.97 28.24
C THR A 177 -22.36 26.37 27.80
N LEU A 178 -21.82 26.88 26.69
CA LEU A 178 -22.23 28.18 26.15
C LEU A 178 -23.68 28.16 25.66
N ALA A 179 -24.13 27.07 25.03
CA ALA A 179 -25.54 26.89 24.67
C ALA A 179 -26.46 26.91 25.91
N THR A 180 -26.08 26.24 27.01
CA THR A 180 -26.87 26.29 28.26
C THR A 180 -26.89 27.69 28.90
N PHE A 181 -25.81 28.46 28.77
CA PHE A 181 -25.77 29.84 29.23
C PHE A 181 -26.67 30.75 28.40
N ASP A 182 -26.70 30.57 27.08
CA ASP A 182 -27.57 31.35 26.20
C ASP A 182 -29.05 31.07 26.48
N GLU A 183 -29.41 29.79 26.68
CA GLU A 183 -30.76 29.39 27.07
C GLU A 183 -31.16 30.02 28.42
N SER A 184 -30.29 29.95 29.44
CA SER A 184 -30.51 30.57 30.75
C SER A 184 -30.67 32.09 30.65
N THR A 185 -29.85 32.74 29.82
CA THR A 185 -29.91 34.19 29.58
C THR A 185 -31.23 34.57 28.89
N SER A 186 -31.71 33.74 27.96
CA SER A 186 -33.01 33.94 27.31
C SER A 186 -34.18 33.87 28.29
N VAL A 187 -34.14 32.92 29.24
CA VAL A 187 -35.14 32.79 30.30
C VAL A 187 -35.09 33.99 31.25
N LEU A 188 -33.90 34.44 31.63
CA LEU A 188 -33.74 35.65 32.44
C LEU A 188 -34.28 36.90 31.75
N ARG A 189 -34.05 37.07 30.44
CA ARG A 189 -34.66 38.18 29.67
C ARG A 189 -36.19 38.10 29.64
N LYS A 190 -36.76 36.91 29.50
CA LYS A 190 -38.22 36.74 29.57
C LYS A 190 -38.76 37.12 30.94
N ALA A 191 -38.14 36.63 32.01
CA ALA A 191 -38.50 36.98 33.37
C ALA A 191 -38.38 38.49 33.62
N GLU A 192 -37.29 39.13 33.17
CA GLU A 192 -37.13 40.59 33.24
C GLU A 192 -38.29 41.33 32.56
N GLY A 193 -38.70 40.90 31.36
CA GLY A 193 -39.84 41.45 30.65
C GLY A 193 -41.16 41.30 31.42
N GLU A 194 -41.40 40.14 32.05
CA GLU A 194 -42.57 39.91 32.91
C GLU A 194 -42.57 40.82 34.14
N TYR A 195 -41.41 40.99 34.81
CA TYR A 195 -41.28 41.90 35.95
C TYR A 195 -41.50 43.37 35.57
N GLN A 196 -41.00 43.82 34.42
CA GLN A 196 -41.27 45.15 33.90
C GLN A 196 -42.78 45.33 33.60
N GLY A 197 -43.42 44.30 33.04
CA GLY A 197 -44.87 44.24 32.85
C GLY A 197 -45.64 44.38 34.17
N HIS A 198 -45.30 43.59 35.19
CA HIS A 198 -45.90 43.68 36.52
C HIS A 198 -45.72 45.06 37.16
N ARG A 199 -44.53 45.67 37.03
CA ARG A 199 -44.28 47.03 37.50
C ARG A 199 -45.23 48.05 36.84
N SER A 200 -45.46 47.92 35.53
CA SER A 200 -46.39 48.81 34.81
C SER A 200 -47.83 48.66 35.29
N LEU A 201 -48.28 47.42 35.53
CA LEU A 201 -49.60 47.12 36.08
C LEU A 201 -49.76 47.69 37.50
N LEU A 202 -48.78 47.48 38.37
CA LEU A 202 -48.79 48.01 39.75
C LEU A 202 -48.84 49.56 39.78
N MET A 203 -48.15 50.22 38.86
CA MET A 203 -48.26 51.68 38.72
C MET A 203 -49.66 52.12 38.31
N ARG A 204 -50.30 51.38 37.38
CA ARG A 204 -51.67 51.64 36.95
C ARG A 204 -52.70 51.39 38.06
N THR A 205 -52.56 50.29 38.81
CA THR A 205 -53.45 50.00 39.95
C THR A 205 -53.30 51.03 41.05
N ARG A 206 -52.07 51.47 41.35
CA ARG A 206 -51.83 52.59 42.29
C ARG A 206 -52.50 53.88 41.82
N GLY A 207 -52.43 54.19 40.53
CA GLY A 207 -53.13 55.35 39.95
C GLY A 207 -54.65 55.25 40.11
N LEU A 208 -55.23 54.09 39.78
CA LEU A 208 -56.66 53.80 39.96
C LEU A 208 -57.11 53.91 41.41
N LEU A 209 -56.39 53.29 42.35
CA LEU A 209 -56.68 53.40 43.78
C LEU A 209 -56.62 54.85 44.26
N SER A 210 -55.65 55.64 43.77
CA SER A 210 -55.58 57.07 44.10
C SER A 210 -56.77 57.85 43.55
N THR A 211 -57.27 57.53 42.36
CA THR A 211 -58.48 58.16 41.82
C THR A 211 -59.75 57.73 42.54
N MET A 212 -59.88 56.45 42.90
CA MET A 212 -61.01 55.93 43.68
C MET A 212 -61.04 56.55 45.08
N GLN A 213 -59.89 56.64 45.75
CA GLN A 213 -59.79 57.31 47.05
C GLN A 213 -60.19 58.79 46.98
N ARG A 214 -59.93 59.48 45.87
CA ARG A 214 -60.41 60.86 45.67
C ARG A 214 -61.91 60.92 45.43
N GLN A 215 -62.49 59.98 44.68
CA GLN A 215 -63.94 59.89 44.50
C GLN A 215 -64.66 59.59 45.81
N ASP A 216 -64.18 58.64 46.61
CA ASP A 216 -64.74 58.32 47.94
C ASP A 216 -64.76 59.52 48.91
N VAL A 217 -63.80 60.44 48.77
CA VAL A 217 -63.76 61.67 49.56
C VAL A 217 -64.76 62.71 49.05
N LEU A 218 -65.09 62.70 47.76
CA LEU A 218 -66.05 63.64 47.14
C LEU A 218 -67.51 63.17 47.23
N ASP A 219 -67.76 61.86 47.29
CA ASP A 219 -69.10 61.26 47.44
C ASP A 219 -69.61 61.24 48.90
N ARG A 220 -68.82 61.76 49.85
CA ARG A 220 -69.21 61.98 51.26
C ARG A 220 -69.58 63.44 51.51
#